data_AF-A0A3B4A1Y4-F1
#
_entry.id   AF-A0A3B4A1Y4-F1
#
_cell.length_a   1.000
_cell.length_b   1.000
_cell.length_c   1.000
_cell.angle_alpha   90.00
_cell.angle_beta   90.00
_cell.angle_gamma   90.00
#
_symmetry.space_group_name_H-M   'P 1'
#
loop_
_entity.id
_entity.type
_entity.pdbx_description
1 polymer ?
#
loop_
_entity_poly.entity_id
_entity_poly.type
_entity_poly.pdbx_seq_one_letter_code
_entity_poly.pdbx_strand_id
1 'polypeptide(L)'
;MEALRKEVDEVLKESGQEDRPGGPPVDVIYEMLMKTPVLDSALEETLHLVVAPMLPRSVLQDMTLKMGNGDEFLIRKGDRMVIFPYIAVHVDPEIHPDPYTFRYQCTKKTDIYRGGKKVEYFSIPWGSGVFKCPGRFFATNEIKLFVFLMFVYFDFELINSGEKIPQINLTRWGLKNNLKIDSNITSP
;
A
#
# COMPACT_ATOMS: atom_id res chain seq x y z
N MET A 1 -16.54 7.78 -4.48
CA MET A 1 -16.63 9.25 -4.34
C MET A 1 -17.65 9.64 -3.28
N GLU A 2 -18.92 9.24 -3.42
CA GLU A 2 -19.98 9.60 -2.45
C GLU A 2 -19.68 9.21 -0.99
N ALA A 3 -19.22 7.98 -0.75
CA ALA A 3 -18.88 7.52 0.60
C ALA A 3 -17.75 8.32 1.26
N LEU A 4 -16.73 8.74 0.49
CA LEU A 4 -15.63 9.57 0.99
C LEU A 4 -16.11 10.98 1.30
N ARG A 5 -16.91 11.57 0.41
CA ARG A 5 -17.50 12.90 0.63
C ARG A 5 -18.34 12.91 1.91
N LYS A 6 -19.23 11.93 2.06
CA LYS A 6 -20.05 11.77 3.27
C LYS A 6 -19.20 11.66 4.53
N GLU A 7 -18.16 10.84 4.52
CA GLU A 7 -17.24 10.70 5.66
C GLU A 7 -16.53 12.01 6.01
N VAL A 8 -16.01 12.72 5.00
CA VAL A 8 -15.34 14.02 5.20
C VAL A 8 -16.31 15.04 5.79
N ASP A 9 -17.53 15.13 5.26
CA ASP A 9 -18.56 16.05 5.75
C ASP A 9 -18.97 15.74 7.20
N GLU A 10 -19.11 14.45 7.54
CA GLU A 10 -19.42 14.01 8.91
C GLU A 10 -18.30 14.37 9.89
N VAL A 11 -17.03 14.09 9.53
CA VAL A 11 -15.87 14.43 10.36
C VAL A 11 -15.72 15.95 10.53
N LEU A 12 -15.93 16.71 9.46
CA LEU A 12 -15.85 18.18 9.50
C LEU A 12 -16.92 18.75 10.46
N LYS A 13 -18.17 18.29 10.32
CA LYS A 13 -19.29 18.68 11.17
C LYS A 13 -19.06 18.30 12.64
N GLU A 14 -18.56 17.11 12.92
CA GLU A 14 -18.21 16.67 14.29
C GLU A 14 -17.12 17.55 14.92
N SER A 15 -16.21 18.08 14.11
CA SER A 15 -15.15 18.99 14.58
C SER A 15 -15.64 20.43 14.82
N GLY A 16 -16.91 20.73 14.51
CA GLY A 16 -17.49 22.08 14.61
C GLY A 16 -16.94 23.05 13.57
N GLN A 17 -16.34 22.53 12.50
CA GLN A 17 -15.79 23.31 11.40
C GLN A 17 -16.74 23.25 10.20
N GLU A 18 -16.68 24.26 9.35
CA GLU A 18 -17.47 24.35 8.13
C GLU A 18 -16.65 25.15 7.12
N ASP A 19 -16.57 24.66 5.88
CA ASP A 19 -16.02 25.47 4.79
C ASP A 19 -17.04 26.53 4.38
N ARG A 20 -16.64 27.80 4.45
CA ARG A 20 -17.49 28.93 4.09
C ARG A 20 -16.66 30.05 3.45
N PRO A 21 -17.18 30.73 2.41
CA PRO A 21 -16.49 31.85 1.80
C PRO A 21 -16.14 32.95 2.82
N GLY A 22 -14.85 33.30 2.92
CA GLY A 22 -14.35 34.32 3.84
C GLY A 22 -14.26 33.87 5.32
N GLY A 23 -14.52 32.60 5.62
CA GLY A 23 -14.27 32.02 6.94
C GLY A 23 -12.79 31.75 7.20
N PRO A 24 -12.42 31.38 8.44
CA PRO A 24 -11.09 30.85 8.71
C PRO A 24 -10.87 29.55 7.91
N PRO A 25 -9.63 29.24 7.50
CA PRO A 25 -9.32 27.95 6.90
C PRO A 25 -9.68 26.81 7.86
N VAL A 26 -10.12 25.69 7.29
CA VAL A 26 -10.31 24.44 8.04
C VAL A 26 -8.96 23.98 8.59
N ASP A 27 -8.91 23.81 9.90
CA ASP A 27 -7.76 23.29 10.65
C ASP A 27 -7.95 21.79 10.89
N VAL A 28 -7.32 20.98 10.05
CA VAL A 28 -7.42 19.52 10.13
C VAL A 28 -6.41 18.98 11.15
N ILE A 29 -6.91 18.60 12.32
CA ILE A 29 -6.11 17.98 13.38
C ILE A 29 -6.01 16.46 13.22
N TYR A 30 -5.01 15.85 13.88
CA TYR A 30 -4.76 14.41 13.80
C TYR A 30 -5.97 13.56 14.16
N GLU A 31 -6.74 13.96 15.17
CA GLU A 31 -7.93 13.27 15.66
C GLU A 31 -9.02 13.17 14.58
N MET A 32 -9.13 14.16 13.69
CA MET A 32 -10.06 14.12 12.56
C MET A 32 -9.64 13.04 11.57
N LEU A 33 -8.35 12.97 11.23
CA LEU A 33 -7.82 11.94 10.34
C LEU A 33 -7.98 10.54 10.94
N MET A 34 -7.94 10.38 12.27
CA MET A 34 -8.17 9.07 12.91
C MET A 34 -9.61 8.57 12.80
N LYS A 35 -10.55 9.42 12.38
CA LYS A 35 -11.98 9.11 12.21
C LYS A 35 -12.37 8.92 10.74
N THR A 36 -11.44 8.52 9.86
CA THR A 36 -11.72 8.34 8.43
C THR A 36 -11.55 6.90 7.94
N PRO A 37 -12.32 5.91 8.44
CA PRO A 37 -12.21 4.51 8.02
C PRO A 37 -12.42 4.25 6.51
N VAL A 38 -13.25 5.01 5.80
CA VAL A 38 -13.46 4.87 4.34
C VAL A 38 -12.20 5.33 3.60
N LEU A 39 -11.65 6.49 3.99
CA LEU A 39 -10.40 7.00 3.44
C LEU A 39 -9.21 6.09 3.75
N ASP A 40 -9.15 5.51 4.95
CA ASP A 40 -8.14 4.51 5.32
C ASP A 40 -8.21 3.30 4.39
N SER A 41 -9.41 2.76 4.19
CA SER A 41 -9.64 1.63 3.30
C SER A 41 -9.29 1.95 1.84
N ALA A 42 -9.68 3.13 1.35
CA ALA A 42 -9.36 3.57 -0.01
C ALA A 42 -7.86 3.76 -0.22
N LEU A 43 -7.15 4.30 0.78
CA LEU A 43 -5.69 4.43 0.75
C LEU A 43 -5.01 3.06 0.76
N GLU A 44 -5.40 2.16 1.67
CA GLU A 44 -4.86 0.80 1.74
C GLU A 44 -5.05 0.05 0.42
N GLU A 45 -6.24 0.15 -0.19
CA GLU A 45 -6.53 -0.49 -1.47
C GLU A 45 -5.77 0.16 -2.64
N THR A 46 -5.60 1.49 -2.61
CA THR A 46 -4.78 2.18 -3.60
C THR A 46 -3.35 1.67 -3.53
N LEU A 47 -2.77 1.60 -2.33
CA LEU A 47 -1.41 1.11 -2.11
C LEU A 47 -1.26 -0.36 -2.51
N HIS A 48 -2.26 -1.20 -2.22
CA HIS A 48 -2.32 -2.59 -2.65
C HIS A 48 -2.18 -2.74 -4.17
N LEU A 49 -2.85 -1.89 -4.96
CA LEU A 49 -2.82 -1.97 -6.43
C LEU A 49 -1.55 -1.40 -7.07
N VAL A 50 -0.99 -0.33 -6.51
CA VAL A 50 0.06 0.45 -7.20
C VAL A 50 1.47 0.29 -6.61
N VAL A 51 1.60 -0.21 -5.38
CA VAL A 51 2.91 -0.28 -4.71
C VAL A 51 3.58 -1.63 -4.97
N ALA A 52 4.74 -1.57 -5.63
CA ALA A 52 5.54 -2.73 -5.99
C ALA A 52 6.96 -2.65 -5.38
N PRO A 53 7.12 -2.83 -4.05
CA PRO A 53 8.41 -2.70 -3.39
C PRO A 53 9.23 -3.99 -3.57
N MET A 54 10.55 -3.87 -3.69
CA MET A 54 11.45 -5.03 -3.58
C MET A 54 12.09 -5.02 -2.20
N LEU A 55 12.13 -6.18 -1.53
CA LEU A 55 12.75 -6.36 -0.22
C LEU A 55 14.03 -7.21 -0.37
N PRO A 56 15.16 -6.62 -0.82
CA PRO A 56 16.40 -7.34 -1.00
C PRO A 56 17.10 -7.65 0.34
N ARG A 57 17.81 -8.77 0.39
CA ARG A 57 18.74 -9.17 1.46
C ARG A 57 20.00 -9.75 0.82
N SER A 58 21.16 -9.42 1.38
CA SER A 58 22.42 -10.05 1.01
C SER A 58 22.74 -11.15 2.02
N VAL A 59 23.15 -12.31 1.53
CA VAL A 59 23.44 -13.48 2.36
C VAL A 59 24.91 -13.42 2.77
N LEU A 60 25.17 -13.20 4.07
CA LEU A 60 26.52 -12.93 4.59
C LEU A 60 27.32 -14.21 4.88
N GLN A 61 26.63 -15.35 5.01
CA GLN A 61 27.19 -16.66 5.27
C GLN A 61 26.25 -17.74 4.75
N ASP A 62 26.79 -18.92 4.42
CA ASP A 62 25.98 -20.07 4.05
C ASP A 62 24.97 -20.37 5.16
N MET A 63 23.70 -20.54 4.79
CA MET A 63 22.65 -20.82 5.75
C MET A 63 21.54 -21.67 5.13
N THR A 64 20.89 -22.47 5.98
CA THR A 64 19.67 -23.17 5.60
C THR A 64 18.46 -22.32 5.98
N LEU A 65 17.67 -21.92 4.99
CA LEU A 65 16.40 -21.24 5.19
C LEU A 65 15.29 -22.28 5.34
N LYS A 66 14.60 -22.27 6.48
CA LYS A 66 13.41 -23.09 6.72
C LYS A 66 12.15 -22.33 6.32
N MET A 67 11.32 -22.93 5.48
CA MET A 67 10.07 -22.35 4.98
C MET A 67 8.89 -22.72 5.87
N GLY A 68 7.79 -21.96 5.77
CA GLY A 68 6.57 -22.19 6.58
C GLY A 68 5.81 -23.50 6.26
N ASN A 69 6.19 -24.21 5.20
CA ASN A 69 5.71 -25.55 4.86
C ASN A 69 6.65 -26.67 5.36
N GLY A 70 7.78 -26.33 5.99
CA GLY A 70 8.77 -27.28 6.48
C GLY A 70 9.93 -27.55 5.51
N ASP A 71 9.86 -27.06 4.27
CA ASP A 71 10.95 -27.22 3.31
C ASP A 71 12.19 -26.43 3.73
N GLU A 72 13.36 -26.95 3.38
CA GLU A 72 14.65 -26.35 3.71
C GLU A 72 15.46 -26.08 2.44
N PHE A 73 15.99 -24.86 2.33
CA PHE A 73 16.80 -24.43 1.20
C PHE A 73 18.17 -23.97 1.67
N LEU A 74 19.24 -24.53 1.11
CA LEU A 74 20.60 -24.01 1.30
C LEU A 74 20.78 -22.75 0.46
N ILE A 75 21.15 -21.65 1.11
CA ILE A 75 21.42 -20.36 0.49
C ILE A 75 22.87 -20.00 0.75
N ARG A 76 23.59 -19.64 -0.30
CA ARG A 76 25.05 -19.48 -0.25
C ARG A 76 25.41 -18.06 0.14
N LYS A 77 26.55 -17.92 0.81
CA LYS A 77 27.21 -16.64 1.02
C LYS A 77 27.42 -15.95 -0.32
N GLY A 78 27.05 -14.68 -0.38
CA GLY A 78 27.14 -13.85 -1.59
C GLY A 78 25.85 -13.82 -2.40
N ASP A 79 24.90 -14.74 -2.17
CA ASP A 79 23.60 -14.69 -2.83
C ASP A 79 22.82 -13.43 -2.44
N ARG A 80 21.99 -12.95 -3.37
CA ARG A 80 21.00 -11.90 -3.12
C ARG A 80 19.61 -12.50 -3.16
N MET A 81 18.94 -12.44 -2.02
CA MET A 81 17.54 -12.81 -1.93
C MET A 81 16.67 -11.58 -2.11
N VAL A 82 15.54 -11.73 -2.79
CA VAL A 82 14.53 -10.67 -2.90
C VAL A 82 13.16 -11.26 -2.65
N ILE A 83 12.41 -10.63 -1.74
CA ILE A 83 10.97 -10.84 -1.64
C ILE A 83 10.30 -9.70 -2.42
N PHE A 84 9.35 -10.06 -3.28
CA PHE A 84 8.56 -9.11 -4.04
C PHE A 84 7.09 -9.20 -3.60
N PRO A 85 6.65 -8.41 -2.60
CA PRO A 85 5.32 -8.52 -2.02
C PRO A 85 4.17 -8.33 -3.01
N TYR A 86 4.39 -7.58 -4.09
CA TYR A 86 3.38 -7.37 -5.12
C TYR A 86 2.91 -8.71 -5.70
N ILE A 87 3.82 -9.51 -6.24
CA ILE A 87 3.49 -10.85 -6.76
C ILE A 87 3.19 -11.84 -5.64
N ALA A 88 3.94 -11.77 -4.54
CA ALA A 88 3.86 -12.77 -3.49
C ALA A 88 2.57 -12.70 -2.66
N VAL A 89 1.91 -11.54 -2.60
CA VAL A 89 0.75 -11.31 -1.72
C VAL A 89 -0.32 -10.46 -2.39
N HIS A 90 0.02 -9.28 -2.91
CA HIS A 90 -0.96 -8.29 -3.38
C HIS A 90 -1.78 -8.84 -4.53
N VAL A 91 -1.13 -9.37 -5.56
CA VAL A 91 -1.85 -9.90 -6.73
C VAL A 91 -2.23 -11.38 -6.64
N ASP A 92 -2.17 -11.98 -5.45
CA ASP A 92 -2.59 -13.36 -5.25
C ASP A 92 -4.13 -13.46 -5.13
N PRO A 93 -4.82 -14.13 -6.07
CA PRO A 93 -6.26 -14.32 -6.01
C PRO A 93 -6.76 -15.14 -4.80
N GLU A 94 -5.91 -15.96 -4.16
CA GLU A 94 -6.28 -16.67 -2.92
C GLU A 94 -6.39 -15.71 -1.72
N ILE A 95 -5.63 -14.61 -1.73
CA ILE A 95 -5.63 -13.60 -0.66
C ILE A 95 -6.60 -12.45 -0.99
N HIS A 96 -6.55 -11.98 -2.23
CA HIS A 96 -7.36 -10.89 -2.74
C HIS A 96 -8.15 -11.40 -3.95
N PRO A 97 -9.43 -11.79 -3.77
CA PRO A 97 -10.32 -12.02 -4.90
C PRO A 97 -10.25 -10.81 -5.84
N ASP A 98 -10.26 -11.02 -7.16
CA ASP A 98 -10.04 -10.02 -8.22
C ASP A 98 -8.98 -8.96 -7.88
N PRO A 99 -7.70 -9.35 -7.75
CA PRO A 99 -6.66 -8.52 -7.14
C PRO A 99 -6.34 -7.22 -7.90
N TYR A 100 -6.78 -7.11 -9.15
CA TYR A 100 -6.58 -5.94 -10.01
C TYR A 100 -7.76 -4.96 -9.97
N THR A 101 -8.80 -5.25 -9.18
CA THR A 101 -9.99 -4.41 -9.09
C THR A 101 -9.94 -3.58 -7.82
N PHE A 102 -10.07 -2.26 -7.95
CA PHE A 102 -10.15 -1.36 -6.80
C PHE A 102 -11.45 -1.59 -6.02
N ARG A 103 -11.32 -2.09 -4.79
CA ARG A 103 -12.42 -2.27 -3.85
C ARG A 103 -12.03 -1.83 -2.45
N TYR A 104 -12.42 -0.60 -2.10
CA TYR A 104 -12.39 -0.17 -0.71
C TYR A 104 -13.47 -0.92 0.08
N GLN A 105 -13.06 -1.59 1.16
CA GLN A 105 -13.94 -2.27 2.10
C GLN A 105 -13.63 -1.75 3.50
N CYS A 106 -14.62 -1.15 4.17
CA CYS A 106 -14.43 -0.60 5.52
C CYS A 106 -14.32 -1.69 6.60
N THR A 107 -14.52 -2.96 6.25
CA THR A 107 -14.32 -4.10 7.14
C THR A 107 -12.85 -4.52 7.13
N LYS A 108 -12.23 -4.57 8.31
CA LYS A 108 -10.88 -5.11 8.45
C LYS A 108 -10.88 -6.57 7.98
N LYS A 109 -10.05 -6.90 6.99
CA LYS A 109 -9.81 -8.27 6.55
C LYS A 109 -8.97 -9.00 7.61
N THR A 110 -9.59 -9.44 8.70
CA THR A 110 -8.86 -10.05 9.83
C THR A 110 -8.58 -11.54 9.64
N ASP A 111 -9.28 -12.20 8.73
CA ASP A 111 -9.31 -13.65 8.59
C ASP A 111 -9.16 -14.07 7.12
N ILE A 112 -7.99 -13.76 6.55
CA ILE A 112 -7.58 -14.25 5.22
C ILE A 112 -6.76 -15.52 5.36
N TYR A 113 -7.07 -16.52 4.54
CA TYR A 113 -6.40 -17.82 4.55
C TYR A 113 -5.88 -18.16 3.15
N ARG A 114 -4.69 -18.75 3.10
CA ARG A 114 -4.08 -19.33 1.88
C ARG A 114 -3.74 -20.78 2.17
N GLY A 115 -4.19 -21.72 1.34
CA GLY A 115 -3.97 -23.16 1.57
C GLY A 115 -4.33 -23.65 2.98
N GLY A 116 -5.41 -23.10 3.58
CA GLY A 116 -5.87 -23.46 4.93
C GLY A 116 -5.07 -22.85 6.09
N LYS A 117 -4.05 -22.02 5.83
CA LYS A 117 -3.27 -21.31 6.85
C LYS A 117 -3.62 -19.83 6.85
N LYS A 118 -3.75 -19.23 8.05
CA LYS A 118 -4.00 -17.80 8.20
C LYS A 118 -2.81 -17.01 7.64
N VAL A 119 -3.08 -16.02 6.79
CA VAL A 119 -2.07 -15.15 6.21
C VAL A 119 -1.79 -14.01 7.18
N GLU A 120 -0.59 -14.00 7.77
CA GLU A 120 -0.16 -12.93 8.67
C GLU A 120 0.12 -11.62 7.92
N TYR A 121 0.70 -11.73 6.72
CA TYR A 121 1.08 -10.58 5.89
C TYR A 121 0.25 -10.55 4.61
N PHE A 122 -0.98 -10.06 4.67
CA PHE A 122 -1.85 -9.89 3.51
C PHE A 122 -1.65 -8.55 2.78
N SER A 123 -0.97 -7.58 3.39
CA SER A 123 -0.62 -6.31 2.75
C SER A 123 0.73 -5.81 3.26
N ILE A 124 1.59 -5.37 2.35
CA ILE A 124 2.99 -4.99 2.62
C ILE A 124 3.44 -3.79 1.75
N PRO A 125 2.65 -2.71 1.62
CA PRO A 125 3.05 -1.56 0.79
C PRO A 125 4.22 -0.78 1.40
N TRP A 126 4.37 -0.83 2.72
CA TRP A 126 5.40 -0.10 3.46
C TRP A 126 6.64 -0.95 3.78
N GLY A 127 6.77 -2.15 3.22
CA GLY A 127 7.81 -3.11 3.57
C GLY A 127 7.55 -3.86 4.89
N SER A 128 8.48 -4.74 5.27
CA SER A 128 8.34 -5.61 6.45
C SER A 128 9.68 -5.79 7.21
N GLY A 129 9.56 -6.23 8.46
CA GLY A 129 10.68 -6.39 9.39
C GLY A 129 11.48 -5.10 9.57
N VAL A 130 12.81 -5.23 9.60
CA VAL A 130 13.74 -4.10 9.79
C VAL A 130 13.76 -3.10 8.63
N PHE A 131 13.18 -3.44 7.48
CA PHE A 131 13.08 -2.57 6.31
C PHE A 131 11.66 -1.99 6.13
N LYS A 132 10.83 -2.02 7.18
CA LYS A 132 9.54 -1.34 7.17
C LYS A 132 9.76 0.17 7.22
N CYS A 133 9.09 0.91 6.34
CA CYS A 133 9.21 2.36 6.22
C CYS A 133 8.95 3.04 7.58
N PRO A 134 9.92 3.78 8.14
CA PRO A 134 9.73 4.50 9.40
C PRO A 134 8.76 5.68 9.22
N GLY A 135 8.75 6.31 8.04
CA GLY A 135 7.89 7.43 7.70
C GLY A 135 6.44 7.06 7.35
N ARG A 136 6.05 5.78 7.41
CA ARG A 136 4.71 5.32 6.99
C ARG A 136 3.56 6.06 7.68
N PHE A 137 3.71 6.40 8.96
CA PHE A 137 2.67 7.12 9.71
C PHE A 137 2.51 8.55 9.19
N PHE A 138 3.64 9.23 8.97
CA PHE A 138 3.63 10.56 8.39
C PHE A 138 3.06 10.54 6.96
N ALA A 139 3.55 9.63 6.11
CA ALA A 139 3.08 9.50 4.73
C ALA A 139 1.57 9.19 4.65
N THR A 140 1.07 8.28 5.48
CA THR A 140 -0.36 7.99 5.57
C THR A 140 -1.14 9.25 5.96
N ASN A 141 -0.72 9.97 7.00
CA ASN A 141 -1.42 11.18 7.45
C ASN A 141 -1.35 12.31 6.42
N GLU A 142 -0.21 12.49 5.74
CA GLU A 142 -0.03 13.51 4.70
C GLU A 142 -0.95 13.25 3.50
N ILE A 143 -1.03 12.00 3.02
CA ILE A 143 -1.94 11.63 1.92
C ILE A 143 -3.39 11.83 2.36
N LYS A 144 -3.74 11.41 3.58
CA LYS A 144 -5.09 11.58 4.11
C LYS A 144 -5.47 13.05 4.24
N LEU A 145 -4.57 13.88 4.76
CA LEU A 145 -4.74 15.32 4.87
C LEU A 145 -5.00 15.94 3.49
N PHE A 146 -4.17 15.61 2.50
CA PHE A 146 -4.35 16.10 1.14
C PHE A 146 -5.72 15.73 0.57
N VAL A 147 -6.10 14.44 0.64
CA VAL A 147 -7.38 13.97 0.10
C VAL A 147 -8.56 14.58 0.88
N PHE A 148 -8.47 14.69 2.20
CA PHE A 148 -9.49 15.32 3.03
C PHE A 148 -9.73 16.76 2.58
N LEU A 149 -8.67 17.57 2.47
CA LEU A 149 -8.77 18.96 2.03
C LEU A 149 -9.29 19.08 0.58
N MET A 150 -8.95 18.13 -0.29
CA MET A 150 -9.50 18.07 -1.65
C MET A 150 -11.03 17.93 -1.64
N PHE A 151 -11.58 17.10 -0.76
CA PHE A 151 -13.04 16.94 -0.62
C PHE A 151 -13.73 18.11 0.09
N VAL A 152 -13.02 18.79 1.00
CA VAL A 152 -13.54 19.97 1.71
C VAL A 152 -13.67 21.16 0.76
N TYR A 153 -12.63 21.49 0.00
CA TYR A 153 -12.57 22.75 -0.73
C TYR A 153 -12.97 22.68 -2.19
N PHE A 154 -13.04 21.47 -2.78
CA PHE A 154 -13.22 21.33 -4.21
C PHE A 154 -14.34 20.35 -4.56
N ASP A 155 -15.09 20.75 -5.57
CA ASP A 155 -15.84 19.82 -6.42
C ASP A 155 -15.00 19.50 -7.64
N PHE A 156 -14.77 18.20 -7.85
CA PHE A 156 -13.93 17.72 -8.94
C PHE A 156 -14.57 16.51 -9.62
N GLU A 157 -14.40 16.47 -10.93
CA GLU A 157 -14.90 15.41 -11.80
C GLU A 157 -13.85 15.09 -12.87
N LEU A 158 -13.93 13.88 -13.43
CA LEU A 158 -13.13 13.52 -14.58
C LEU A 158 -13.72 14.20 -15.82
N ILE A 159 -12.85 14.78 -16.66
CA ILE A 159 -13.27 15.36 -17.96
C ILE A 159 -13.96 14.29 -18.82
N ASN A 160 -13.46 13.06 -18.77
CA ASN A 160 -14.04 11.92 -19.47
C ASN A 160 -14.28 10.76 -18.48
N SER A 161 -15.55 10.50 -18.17
CA SER A 161 -15.96 9.41 -17.25
C SER A 161 -15.68 8.01 -17.80
N GLY A 162 -15.49 7.86 -19.12
CA GLY A 162 -15.16 6.60 -19.78
C GLY A 162 -13.66 6.37 -19.96
N GLU A 163 -12.81 7.28 -19.48
CA GLU A 163 -11.36 7.15 -19.60
C GLU A 163 -10.84 5.94 -18.82
N LYS A 164 -9.94 5.17 -19.45
CA LYS A 164 -9.36 3.99 -18.83
C LYS A 164 -8.25 4.40 -17.86
N ILE A 165 -8.14 3.66 -16.77
CA ILE A 165 -7.02 3.80 -15.84
C ILE A 165 -5.71 3.56 -16.60
N PRO A 166 -4.72 4.47 -16.52
CA PRO A 166 -3.45 4.31 -17.20
C PRO A 166 -2.69 3.10 -16.66
N GLN A 167 -1.89 2.48 -17.52
CA GLN A 167 -1.07 1.32 -17.14
C GLN A 167 0.04 1.72 -16.16
N ILE A 168 0.36 0.84 -15.22
CA ILE A 168 1.46 1.05 -14.28
C ILE A 168 2.78 1.09 -15.04
N ASN A 169 3.62 2.09 -14.75
CA ASN A 169 4.97 2.16 -15.31
C ASN A 169 5.87 1.10 -14.67
N LEU A 170 6.00 -0.05 -15.32
CA LEU A 170 6.79 -1.20 -14.85
C LEU A 170 8.27 -0.89 -14.66
N THR A 171 8.81 0.13 -15.34
CA THR A 171 10.23 0.53 -15.19
C THR A 171 10.55 1.08 -13.80
N ARG A 172 9.52 1.40 -13.02
CA ARG A 172 9.59 1.89 -11.65
C ARG A 172 9.36 0.79 -10.62
N TRP A 173 9.11 -0.46 -11.00
CA TRP A 173 9.00 -1.54 -10.01
C TRP A 173 10.30 -1.74 -9.24
N GLY A 174 10.20 -1.89 -7.92
CA GLY A 174 11.36 -1.87 -7.03
C GLY A 174 12.12 -0.53 -6.99
N LEU A 175 11.58 0.51 -7.65
CA LEU A 175 12.10 1.88 -7.82
C LEU A 175 13.63 2.00 -7.89
N LYS A 176 14.20 1.27 -8.85
CA LYS A 176 15.42 1.53 -9.61
C LYS A 176 16.55 2.27 -8.86
N ASN A 177 17.29 1.54 -8.03
CA ASN A 177 18.73 1.80 -7.84
C ASN A 177 19.51 1.01 -8.90
N ASN A 178 20.65 1.56 -9.34
CA ASN A 178 21.68 0.91 -10.13
C ASN A 178 22.25 -0.35 -9.41
N LEU A 179 21.42 -1.37 -9.19
CA LEU A 179 21.92 -2.72 -8.96
C LEU A 179 22.45 -3.19 -10.32
N LYS A 180 23.69 -2.79 -10.64
CA LYS A 180 24.54 -3.60 -11.49
C LYS A 180 24.59 -4.97 -10.81
N ILE A 181 23.69 -5.85 -11.20
CA ILE A 181 23.91 -7.27 -11.04
C ILE A 181 25.05 -7.51 -12.01
N ASP A 182 26.26 -7.72 -11.48
CA ASP A 182 27.42 -7.98 -12.31
C ASP A 182 27.04 -9.09 -13.29
N SER A 183 27.15 -8.78 -14.58
CA SER A 183 26.86 -9.68 -15.70
C SER A 183 27.82 -10.87 -15.79
N ASN A 184 28.61 -11.12 -14.74
CA ASN A 184 29.61 -12.18 -14.67
C ASN A 184 29.10 -13.46 -13.97
N ILE A 185 27.80 -13.58 -13.68
CA ILE A 185 27.21 -14.81 -13.10
C ILE A 185 26.37 -15.59 -14.14
N THR A 186 26.43 -15.22 -15.41
CA THR A 186 25.92 -16.08 -16.50
C THR A 186 27.03 -16.36 -17.50
N SER A 187 27.81 -17.38 -17.22
CA SER A 187 28.51 -18.19 -18.22
C SER A 187 28.58 -19.63 -17.67
N PRO A 188 28.34 -20.64 -18.52
CA PRO A 188 28.15 -22.03 -18.10
C PRO A 188 29.38 -22.65 -17.42
#